data_AF-A0A1Q9NP80-F1
#
_entry.id   AF-A0A1Q9NP80-F1
#
_cell.length_a   1.000
_cell.length_b   1.000
_cell.length_c   1.000
_cell.angle_alpha   90.00
_cell.angle_beta   90.00
_cell.angle_gamma   90.00
#
_symmetry.space_group_name_H-M   'P 1'
#
loop_
_entity.id
_entity.type
_entity.pdbx_description
1 polymer ?
#
loop_
_entity_poly.entity_id
_entity_poly.type
_entity_poly.pdbx_seq_one_letter_code
_entity_poly.pdbx_strand_id
1 'polypeptide(L)' 'MVLNPTNFRDDVDRFHNEFLKAKNLKTLYKTPKPFPETTEKYYAVYFEDPDRIKLEICYY' A
#
# COMPACT_ATOMS: atom_id res chain seq x y z
N MET A 1 18.14 0.67 3.69
CA MET A 1 16.98 0.02 4.32
C MET A 1 16.87 -1.34 3.68
N VAL A 2 17.34 -2.39 4.36
CA VAL A 2 17.34 -3.77 3.83
C VAL A 2 16.03 -4.40 4.31
N LEU A 3 15.19 -4.84 3.38
CA LEU A 3 13.95 -5.55 3.70
C LEU A 3 14.32 -7.01 4.00
N ASN A 4 14.23 -7.40 5.27
CA ASN A 4 14.25 -8.81 5.68
C ASN A 4 13.04 -9.53 5.06
N PRO A 5 13.09 -10.85 4.84
CA PRO A 5 11.97 -11.61 4.28
C PRO A 5 10.84 -11.72 5.31
N THR A 6 10.13 -10.62 5.51
CA THR A 6 8.98 -10.48 6.39
C THR A 6 7.76 -10.42 5.50
N ASN A 7 6.71 -11.15 5.89
CA ASN A 7 5.45 -11.34 5.20
C ASN A 7 5.04 -10.12 4.35
N PHE A 8 4.97 -10.26 3.03
CA PHE A 8 4.81 -9.18 2.04
C PHE A 8 3.67 -8.17 2.31
N ARG A 9 2.62 -8.61 3.01
CA ARG A 9 1.53 -7.74 3.48
C ARG A 9 2.02 -6.73 4.50
N ASP A 10 2.91 -7.14 5.39
CA ASP A 10 3.48 -6.34 6.47
C ASP A 10 4.27 -5.14 5.92
N ASP A 11 4.92 -5.26 4.76
CA ASP A 11 5.65 -4.14 4.16
C ASP A 11 4.69 -3.07 3.61
N VAL A 12 3.60 -3.47 2.96
CA VAL A 12 2.54 -2.55 2.50
C VAL A 12 1.83 -1.91 3.69
N ASP A 13 1.52 -2.71 4.71
CA ASP A 13 0.91 -2.22 5.95
C ASP A 13 1.83 -1.28 6.72
N ARG A 14 3.14 -1.56 6.76
CA ARG A 14 4.14 -0.68 7.36
C ARG A 14 4.19 0.66 6.63
N PHE A 15 4.25 0.66 5.30
CA PHE A 15 4.21 1.90 4.52
C PHE A 15 2.93 2.70 4.81
N HIS A 16 1.76 2.04 4.82
CA HIS A 16 0.50 2.68 5.13
C HIS A 16 0.48 3.30 6.54
N ASN A 17 0.92 2.55 7.55
CA ASN A 17 0.85 2.98 8.95
C ASN A 17 1.91 4.01 9.33
N GLU A 18 3.14 3.87 8.83
CA GLU A 18 4.26 4.72 9.22
C GLU A 18 4.43 5.96 8.32
N PHE A 19 4.04 5.89 7.05
CA PHE A 19 4.22 7.00 6.11
C PHE A 19 2.89 7.71 5.79
N LEU A 20 1.90 6.98 5.26
CA LEU A 20 0.65 7.62 4.80
C LEU A 20 -0.15 8.22 5.96
N LYS A 21 -0.39 7.44 7.02
CA LYS A 21 -1.11 7.93 8.21
C LYS A 21 -0.37 9.07 8.90
N ALA A 22 0.95 8.96 9.06
CA ALA A 22 1.76 10.01 9.68
C ALA A 22 1.71 11.35 8.91
N LYS A 23 1.49 11.30 7.59
CA LYS A 23 1.32 12.47 6.73
C LYS A 23 -0.13 12.87 6.48
N ASN A 24 -1.09 12.19 7.12
CA ASN A 24 -2.53 12.39 6.91
C ASN A 24 -2.96 12.27 5.43
N LEU A 25 -2.28 11.39 4.67
CA LEU A 25 -2.61 11.11 3.28
C LEU A 25 -3.76 10.10 3.24
N LYS A 26 -4.81 10.43 2.49
CA LYS A 26 -5.98 9.56 2.35
C LYS A 26 -5.71 8.44 1.36
N THR A 27 -6.10 7.23 1.75
CA THR A 27 -6.10 6.07 0.88
C THR A 27 -7.34 6.06 -0.03
N LEU A 28 -7.18 5.58 -1.25
CA LEU A 28 -8.26 5.31 -2.19
C LEU A 28 -8.82 3.88 -1.99
N TYR A 29 -10.06 3.66 -2.44
CA TYR A 29 -10.70 2.35 -2.56
C TYR A 29 -10.71 1.46 -1.31
N LYS A 30 -10.64 2.07 -0.12
CA LYS A 30 -10.57 1.39 1.19
C LYS A 30 -9.38 0.41 1.27
N THR A 31 -8.21 0.88 0.84
CA THR A 31 -6.94 0.15 0.91
C THR A 31 -6.12 0.53 2.15
N PRO A 32 -5.13 -0.28 2.61
CA PRO A 32 -4.61 -1.52 2.01
C PRO A 32 -5.60 -2.70 2.07
N LYS A 33 -5.66 -3.52 1.02
CA LYS A 33 -6.49 -4.74 0.95
C LYS A 33 -6.00 -5.70 -0.15
N PRO A 34 -6.40 -6.99 -0.12
CA PRO A 34 -6.18 -7.88 -1.26
C PRO A 34 -7.09 -7.54 -2.45
N PHE A 35 -6.63 -7.82 -3.68
CA PHE A 35 -7.46 -7.78 -4.91
C PHE A 35 -7.44 -9.14 -5.60
N PRO A 36 -8.26 -10.10 -5.12
CA PRO A 36 -8.26 -11.47 -5.64
C PRO A 36 -8.69 -11.56 -7.12
N GLU A 37 -9.38 -10.54 -7.65
CA GLU A 37 -9.74 -10.45 -9.05
C GLU A 37 -8.55 -10.25 -9.99
N THR A 38 -7.40 -9.81 -9.47
CA THR A 38 -6.15 -9.63 -10.25
C THR A 38 -5.24 -10.85 -10.10
N THR A 39 -4.89 -11.21 -8.87
CA THR A 39 -4.16 -12.44 -8.52
C THR A 39 -4.26 -12.69 -7.01
N GLU A 40 -4.17 -13.94 -6.57
CA GLU A 40 -4.31 -14.34 -5.16
C GLU A 40 -3.28 -13.67 -4.23
N LYS A 41 -2.13 -13.28 -4.77
CA LYS A 41 -1.02 -12.69 -3.99
C LYS A 41 -1.03 -11.17 -3.95
N TYR A 42 -1.91 -10.52 -4.71
CA TYR A 42 -1.86 -9.08 -4.86
C TYR A 42 -2.50 -8.37 -3.67
N TYR A 43 -1.68 -7.55 -3.00
CA TYR A 43 -2.05 -6.75 -1.85
C TYR A 43 -1.47 -5.35 -2.04
N ALA A 44 -2.32 -4.34 -2.01
CA ALA A 44 -1.93 -2.99 -2.41
C ALA A 44 -2.61 -1.89 -1.59
N VAL A 45 -1.91 -0.76 -1.48
CA VAL A 45 -2.46 0.53 -1.05
C VAL A 45 -2.41 1.52 -2.20
N TYR A 46 -3.51 2.25 -2.39
CA TYR A 46 -3.61 3.33 -3.36
C TYR A 46 -3.84 4.64 -2.64
N PHE A 47 -3.24 5.71 -3.15
CA PHE A 47 -3.39 7.07 -2.62
C PHE A 47 -3.10 8.08 -3.74
N GLU A 48 -3.35 9.37 -3.48
CA GLU A 48 -3.01 10.46 -4.39
C GLU A 48 -1.82 11.24 -3.85
N ASP A 49 -0.96 11.69 -4.76
CA ASP A 49 0.03 12.72 -4.47
C ASP A 49 -0.58 14.13 -4.56
N PRO A 50 0.19 15.21 -4.30
CA PRO A 50 -0.31 16.58 -4.40
C PRO A 50 -0.83 16.97 -5.79
N ASP A 51 -0.34 16.33 -6.86
CA ASP A 51 -0.75 16.58 -8.25
C ASP A 51 -1.97 15.73 -8.66
N ARG A 52 -2.56 14.99 -7.71
CA ARG A 52 -3.69 14.04 -7.91
C ARG A 52 -3.33 12.87 -8.82
N ILE A 53 -2.06 12.51 -8.89
CA ILE A 53 -1.63 11.30 -9.55
C ILE A 53 -1.94 10.13 -8.62
N LYS A 54 -2.70 9.16 -9.12
CA LYS A 54 -2.96 7.90 -8.41
C LYS A 54 -1.66 7.11 -8.34
N LEU A 55 -1.16 6.93 -7.13
CA LEU A 55 0.00 6.10 -6.82
C LEU A 55 -0.43 4.77 -6.21
N GLU A 56 0.44 3.78 -6.34
CA GLU A 56 0.26 2.43 -5.83
C GLU A 56 1.53 1.97 -5.14
N ILE A 57 1.37 1.38 -3.96
CA ILE A 57 2.39 0.53 -3.35
C ILE A 57 1.78 -0.86 -3.22
N CYS A 58 2.39 -1.85 -3.86
CA CYS A 58 1.89 -3.20 -3.92
C CYS A 58 3.02 -4.23 -3.76
N TYR A 59 2.59 -5.46 -3.50
CA TYR A 59 3.41 -6.65 -3.65
C TYR A 59 2.74 -7.61 -4.63
N TYR A 60 3.54 -8.26 -5.49
CA TYR A 60 3.11 -9.20 -6.53
C TYR A 60 3.78 -10.56 -6.37
#